data_AF-A0AA39KPN5-F1
#
_entry.id   AF-A0AA39KPN5-F1
#
_cell.length_a   1.000
_cell.length_b   1.000
_cell.length_c   1.000
_cell.angle_alpha   90.00
_cell.angle_beta   90.00
_cell.angle_gamma   90.00
#
_symmetry.space_group_name_H-M   'P 1'
#
loop_
_entity.id
_entity.type
_entity.pdbx_description
1 polymer ?
#
loop_
_entity_poly.entity_id
_entity_poly.type
_entity_poly.pdbx_seq_one_letter_code
_entity_poly.pdbx_strand_id
1 'polypeptide(L)'
;MCANSTTIREILLAAEELGMVDSGEYVFFSIELSSSDNNSKEPWRMESDTDERNEKARKAYQSLLTVTARTPDNEEYLNFSREVKSLAQSKYNFTFGNSSLSTFVAAFYDAVFLYALALKESLPDKPGEVSLDGGNLTRRMWGKSFKGITGDVNIDENGDRIADYSLLDMDPETSKFEIVANYYGANKTLEYVPGKRIHWSGGRLEPPPDTPTCGYDGSLCPDNTLPGYAILSIVLSSIVVGLVVVSVIIYRRGPAKSIDGQSIRVEVVEEDAVKGSGEETGKGVNISVASQLILGQSVIAETYDQVTIYFSDIVGFTSLSAESTPLQVVDLLNDLYTCFDSIIENYDVYKVETIGDAYMVVSGLPMRNGMNHAREIARMSLALRDTVMTFSIRHRPHEQLKLRIGMHSGPCVAGVVGLKMPRYCLFGDTVNTASRMESNGEALKIHVSPKTKEILDTFGTFELSCRGEVILKGKGKMTTYWLVGEKPINNNVQENNSSTTTDQKPQQQQQISGENQLCARNMLNMTGHCPGTPGSHSMALSPTHQRNRSNSTTMHTENNTIDPSFPSDNVPNHSESGPNTPLLLPAGSIQRT
;
A
#
# COMPACT_ATOMS: atom_id res chain seq x y z
N MET A 1 -8.21 -2.67 -11.91
CA MET A 1 -8.82 -3.61 -10.96
C MET A 1 -7.93 -4.84 -10.87
N CYS A 2 -7.58 -5.26 -9.65
CA CYS A 2 -6.81 -6.48 -9.39
C CYS A 2 -7.59 -7.32 -8.40
N ALA A 3 -8.51 -8.15 -8.89
CA ALA A 3 -9.42 -8.96 -8.07
C ALA A 3 -9.71 -10.28 -8.78
N ASN A 4 -10.37 -11.22 -8.10
CA ASN A 4 -10.80 -12.46 -8.74
C ASN A 4 -11.95 -12.20 -9.75
N SER A 5 -12.18 -13.15 -10.65
CA SER A 5 -13.20 -13.07 -11.71
C SER A 5 -14.60 -12.77 -11.15
N THR A 6 -14.98 -13.37 -10.02
CA THR A 6 -16.24 -13.09 -9.30
C THR A 6 -16.36 -11.62 -8.89
N THR A 7 -15.33 -11.04 -8.28
CA THR A 7 -15.36 -9.64 -7.82
C THR A 7 -15.38 -8.67 -9.00
N ILE A 8 -14.65 -8.96 -10.08
CA ILE A 8 -14.71 -8.17 -11.32
C ILE A 8 -16.13 -8.18 -11.90
N ARG A 9 -16.80 -9.34 -11.92
CA ARG A 9 -18.20 -9.47 -12.37
C ARG A 9 -19.14 -8.59 -11.57
N GLU A 10 -19.06 -8.62 -10.24
CA GLU A 10 -19.94 -7.81 -9.37
C GLU A 10 -19.67 -6.30 -9.52
N ILE A 11 -18.41 -5.88 -9.66
CA ILE A 11 -18.07 -4.46 -9.90
C ILE A 11 -18.66 -3.98 -11.23
N LEU A 12 -18.57 -4.79 -12.29
CA LEU A 12 -19.10 -4.43 -13.60
C LEU A 12 -20.64 -4.44 -13.63
N LEU A 13 -21.29 -5.35 -12.91
CA LEU A 13 -22.74 -5.33 -12.71
C LEU A 13 -23.21 -4.06 -11.96
N ALA A 14 -22.47 -3.62 -10.94
CA ALA A 14 -22.76 -2.35 -10.25
C ALA A 14 -22.51 -1.14 -11.16
N ALA A 15 -21.46 -1.17 -11.99
CA ALA A 15 -21.19 -0.11 -12.98
C ALA A 15 -22.30 0.01 -14.04
N GLU A 16 -22.88 -1.12 -14.49
CA GLU A 16 -24.06 -1.15 -15.37
C GLU A 16 -25.29 -0.53 -14.66
N GLU A 17 -25.50 -0.81 -13.38
CA GLU A 17 -26.60 -0.24 -12.58
C GLU A 17 -26.47 1.27 -12.36
N LEU A 18 -25.24 1.78 -12.31
CA LEU A 18 -24.91 3.20 -12.26
C LEU A 18 -24.88 3.86 -13.65
N GLY A 19 -25.19 3.13 -14.73
CA GLY A 19 -25.20 3.64 -16.11
C GLY A 19 -23.81 3.97 -16.67
N MET A 20 -22.74 3.52 -16.03
CA MET A 20 -21.36 3.87 -16.39
C MET A 20 -20.90 3.20 -17.68
N VAL A 21 -21.32 1.94 -17.90
CA VAL A 21 -20.93 1.11 -19.06
C VAL A 21 -21.35 1.76 -20.39
N ASP A 22 -22.64 2.06 -20.57
CA ASP A 22 -23.16 2.59 -21.83
C ASP A 22 -22.75 4.04 -22.12
N SER A 23 -22.33 4.79 -21.10
CA SER A 23 -22.07 6.23 -21.21
C SER A 23 -20.93 6.58 -22.18
N GLY A 24 -19.95 5.69 -22.34
CA GLY A 24 -18.68 5.99 -23.02
C GLY A 24 -17.77 6.98 -22.27
N GLU A 25 -18.16 7.43 -21.07
CA GLU A 25 -17.33 8.28 -20.21
C GLU A 25 -16.32 7.46 -19.39
N TYR A 26 -16.59 6.15 -19.21
CA TYR A 26 -15.80 5.25 -18.38
C TYR A 26 -15.24 4.07 -19.18
N VAL A 27 -14.03 3.65 -18.82
CA VAL A 27 -13.41 2.40 -19.27
C VAL A 27 -12.83 1.71 -18.04
N PHE A 28 -13.07 0.41 -17.93
CA PHE A 28 -12.60 -0.40 -16.81
C PHE A 28 -11.37 -1.18 -17.23
N PHE A 29 -10.32 -1.17 -16.40
CA PHE A 29 -9.13 -2.00 -16.62
C PHE A 29 -9.08 -3.14 -15.60
N SER A 30 -8.95 -4.39 -16.07
CA SER A 30 -8.54 -5.54 -15.26
C SER A 30 -7.05 -5.85 -15.45
N ILE A 31 -6.40 -6.41 -14.44
CA ILE A 31 -5.05 -6.96 -14.54
C ILE A 31 -5.11 -8.45 -14.19
N GLU A 32 -4.87 -9.31 -15.17
CA GLU A 32 -4.94 -10.76 -15.05
C GLU A 32 -3.56 -11.37 -15.33
N LEU A 33 -2.79 -11.63 -14.28
CA LEU A 33 -1.43 -12.19 -14.40
C LEU A 33 -1.41 -13.71 -14.58
N SER A 34 -2.48 -14.40 -14.17
CA SER A 34 -2.57 -15.87 -14.14
C SER A 34 -3.60 -16.39 -15.12
N SER A 35 -3.18 -16.68 -16.36
CA SER A 35 -4.04 -17.21 -17.44
C SER A 35 -4.49 -18.68 -17.24
N SER A 36 -4.53 -19.18 -16.01
CA SER A 36 -4.67 -20.62 -15.69
C SER A 36 -6.11 -21.12 -15.56
N ASP A 37 -7.08 -20.23 -15.38
CA ASP A 37 -8.46 -20.62 -15.09
C ASP A 37 -9.23 -20.96 -16.38
N ASN A 38 -9.99 -22.06 -16.32
CA ASN A 38 -10.76 -22.60 -17.45
C ASN A 38 -11.90 -21.67 -17.96
N ASN A 39 -12.15 -20.53 -17.30
CA ASN A 39 -13.23 -19.59 -17.63
C ASN A 39 -12.87 -18.61 -18.75
N SER A 40 -11.70 -18.73 -19.38
CA SER A 40 -11.12 -17.78 -20.35
C SER A 40 -11.92 -17.52 -21.64
N LYS A 41 -13.04 -18.23 -21.88
CA LYS A 41 -13.94 -17.97 -23.01
C LYS A 41 -15.12 -17.08 -22.67
N GLU A 42 -15.62 -17.14 -21.43
CA GLU A 42 -16.82 -16.45 -20.97
C GLU A 42 -16.64 -16.01 -19.50
N PRO A 43 -15.66 -15.12 -19.20
CA PRO A 43 -15.36 -14.71 -17.82
C PRO A 43 -16.50 -13.93 -17.15
N TRP A 44 -17.49 -13.51 -17.95
CA TRP A 44 -18.74 -12.90 -17.54
C TRP A 44 -19.82 -13.92 -17.14
N ARG A 45 -19.70 -15.22 -17.45
CA ARG A 45 -20.77 -16.21 -17.23
C ARG A 45 -20.60 -16.98 -15.90
N MET A 46 -21.69 -17.16 -15.18
CA MET A 46 -21.78 -18.05 -14.00
C MET A 46 -22.96 -19.01 -14.13
N GLU A 47 -22.69 -20.32 -14.02
CA GLU A 47 -23.71 -21.37 -14.16
C GLU A 47 -24.71 -21.42 -12.99
N SER A 48 -24.34 -20.86 -11.84
CA SER A 48 -25.19 -20.75 -10.66
C SER A 48 -26.13 -19.54 -10.68
N ASP A 49 -26.10 -18.74 -11.75
CA ASP A 49 -26.77 -17.44 -11.84
C ASP A 49 -27.77 -17.39 -13.00
N THR A 50 -28.71 -16.43 -12.99
CA THR A 50 -29.77 -16.37 -14.01
C THR A 50 -29.23 -15.93 -15.37
N ASP A 51 -29.87 -16.41 -16.45
CA ASP A 51 -29.50 -16.02 -17.82
C ASP A 51 -29.58 -14.50 -18.03
N GLU A 52 -30.56 -13.83 -17.43
CA GLU A 52 -30.71 -12.37 -17.46
C GLU A 52 -29.52 -11.65 -16.79
N ARG A 53 -29.07 -12.12 -15.62
CA ARG A 53 -27.92 -11.54 -14.92
C ARG A 53 -26.58 -11.92 -15.55
N ASN A 54 -26.53 -13.03 -16.28
CA ASN A 54 -25.40 -13.39 -17.14
C ASN A 54 -25.31 -12.45 -18.35
N GLU A 55 -26.43 -12.19 -19.04
CA GLU A 55 -26.49 -11.29 -20.19
C GLU A 55 -26.18 -9.82 -19.80
N LYS A 56 -26.72 -9.36 -18.66
CA LYS A 56 -26.40 -8.02 -18.11
C LYS A 56 -24.89 -7.83 -17.92
N ALA A 57 -24.19 -8.84 -17.40
CA ALA A 57 -22.73 -8.77 -17.26
C ALA A 57 -22.00 -8.94 -18.59
N ARG A 58 -22.48 -9.81 -19.51
CA ARG A 58 -21.90 -9.94 -20.85
C ARG A 58 -21.81 -8.57 -21.54
N LYS A 59 -22.85 -7.76 -21.40
CA LYS A 59 -22.88 -6.36 -21.82
C LYS A 59 -21.89 -5.49 -21.02
N ALA A 60 -21.91 -5.55 -19.69
CA ALA A 60 -21.00 -4.78 -18.85
C ALA A 60 -19.50 -5.03 -19.15
N TYR A 61 -19.12 -6.26 -19.49
CA TYR A 61 -17.76 -6.63 -19.88
C TYR A 61 -17.30 -6.02 -21.21
N GLN A 62 -18.19 -5.46 -22.04
CA GLN A 62 -17.82 -4.68 -23.24
C GLN A 62 -17.17 -3.33 -22.89
N SER A 63 -17.18 -2.93 -21.62
CA SER A 63 -16.43 -1.77 -21.11
C SER A 63 -15.11 -2.14 -20.42
N LEU A 64 -14.77 -3.44 -20.42
CA LEU A 64 -13.60 -3.99 -19.73
C LEU A 64 -12.44 -4.25 -20.71
N LEU A 65 -11.31 -3.59 -20.46
CA LEU A 65 -10.02 -3.92 -21.05
C LEU A 65 -9.20 -4.75 -20.06
N THR A 66 -8.64 -5.87 -20.51
CA THR A 66 -7.86 -6.78 -19.65
C THR A 66 -6.39 -6.74 -20.03
N VAL A 67 -5.53 -6.34 -19.09
CA VAL A 67 -4.07 -6.40 -19.22
C VAL A 67 -3.60 -7.75 -18.69
N THR A 68 -2.93 -8.55 -19.53
CA THR A 68 -2.35 -9.84 -19.13
C THR A 68 -0.88 -9.94 -19.50
N ALA A 69 -0.15 -10.88 -18.89
CA ALA A 69 1.22 -11.18 -19.26
C ALA A 69 1.26 -11.76 -20.69
N ARG A 70 2.12 -11.21 -21.56
CA ARG A 70 2.20 -11.64 -22.96
C ARG A 70 2.59 -13.11 -23.03
N THR A 71 1.74 -13.92 -23.66
CA THR A 71 2.02 -15.33 -23.95
C THR A 71 2.50 -15.45 -25.40
N PRO A 72 3.65 -16.08 -25.69
CA PRO A 72 4.06 -16.32 -27.07
C PRO A 72 3.14 -17.29 -27.79
N ASP A 73 2.96 -17.05 -29.08
CA ASP A 73 2.21 -17.86 -30.03
C ASP A 73 3.12 -18.66 -30.99
N ASN A 74 4.45 -18.59 -30.79
CA ASN A 74 5.43 -19.26 -31.63
C ASN A 74 5.45 -20.79 -31.41
N GLU A 75 5.94 -21.52 -32.42
CA GLU A 75 5.97 -22.99 -32.40
C GLU A 75 6.85 -23.55 -31.26
N GLU A 76 7.90 -22.82 -30.88
CA GLU A 76 8.82 -23.18 -29.79
C GLU A 76 8.08 -23.24 -28.43
N TYR A 77 7.33 -22.19 -28.09
CA TYR A 77 6.49 -22.13 -26.89
C TYR A 77 5.37 -23.17 -26.92
N LEU A 78 4.76 -23.41 -28.09
CA LEU A 78 3.73 -24.45 -28.25
C LEU A 78 4.29 -25.87 -28.08
N ASN A 79 5.52 -26.13 -28.53
CA ASN A 79 6.25 -27.38 -28.28
C ASN A 79 6.55 -27.54 -26.78
N PHE A 80 7.15 -26.53 -26.15
CA PHE A 80 7.45 -26.52 -24.71
C PHE A 80 6.18 -26.73 -23.86
N SER A 81 5.09 -26.03 -24.18
CA SER A 81 3.78 -26.18 -23.52
C SER A 81 3.26 -27.63 -23.60
N ARG A 82 3.36 -28.27 -24.77
CA ARG A 82 3.00 -29.70 -24.94
C ARG A 82 3.92 -30.62 -24.13
N GLU A 83 5.22 -30.37 -24.11
CA GLU A 83 6.20 -31.15 -23.37
C GLU A 83 5.95 -31.07 -21.86
N VAL A 84 5.79 -29.87 -21.30
CA VAL A 84 5.51 -29.67 -19.87
C VAL A 84 4.18 -30.33 -19.46
N LYS A 85 3.15 -30.27 -20.30
CA LYS A 85 1.88 -30.98 -20.06
C LYS A 85 2.08 -32.50 -20.03
N SER A 86 2.84 -33.05 -20.98
CA SER A 86 3.17 -34.49 -21.04
C SER A 86 4.02 -34.94 -19.84
N LEU A 87 5.00 -34.12 -19.43
CA LEU A 87 5.87 -34.39 -18.29
C LEU A 87 5.09 -34.36 -16.96
N ALA A 88 4.16 -33.42 -16.79
CA ALA A 88 3.33 -33.36 -15.59
C ALA A 88 2.39 -34.56 -15.47
N GLN A 89 1.81 -35.01 -16.58
CA GLN A 89 0.98 -36.21 -16.59
C GLN A 89 1.79 -37.47 -16.31
N SER A 90 2.93 -37.65 -16.97
CA SER A 90 3.75 -38.87 -16.84
C SER A 90 4.49 -38.97 -15.49
N LYS A 91 4.95 -37.85 -14.92
CA LYS A 91 5.77 -37.85 -13.71
C LYS A 91 5.00 -37.57 -12.42
N TYR A 92 3.91 -36.81 -12.48
CA TYR A 92 3.15 -36.36 -11.30
C TYR A 92 1.65 -36.70 -11.38
N ASN A 93 1.20 -37.41 -12.42
CA ASN A 93 -0.21 -37.73 -12.68
C ASN A 93 -1.13 -36.49 -12.65
N PHE A 94 -0.61 -35.35 -13.14
CA PHE A 94 -1.32 -34.08 -13.17
C PHE A 94 -1.70 -33.69 -14.60
N THR A 95 -3.00 -33.63 -14.87
CA THR A 95 -3.54 -33.07 -16.12
C THR A 95 -3.70 -31.56 -16.01
N PHE A 96 -2.95 -30.82 -16.82
CA PHE A 96 -3.45 -29.52 -17.26
C PHE A 96 -4.67 -29.77 -18.14
N GLY A 97 -5.81 -29.15 -17.83
CA GLY A 97 -7.02 -29.28 -18.63
C GLY A 97 -6.92 -28.57 -19.99
N ASN A 98 -8.06 -28.10 -20.48
CA ASN A 98 -8.13 -27.33 -21.72
C ASN A 98 -7.50 -25.92 -21.61
N SER A 99 -7.05 -25.49 -20.42
CA SER A 99 -6.34 -24.24 -20.20
C SER A 99 -4.96 -24.19 -20.89
N SER A 100 -4.52 -22.99 -21.25
CA SER A 100 -3.15 -22.75 -21.69
C SER A 100 -2.17 -22.97 -20.54
N LEU A 101 -0.89 -23.25 -20.87
CA LEU A 101 0.16 -23.25 -19.86
C LEU A 101 0.31 -21.82 -19.30
N SER A 102 0.25 -21.68 -17.98
CA SER A 102 0.47 -20.39 -17.32
C SER A 102 1.86 -19.84 -17.66
N THR A 103 1.92 -18.54 -18.01
CA THR A 103 3.16 -17.81 -18.32
C THR A 103 4.18 -17.89 -17.17
N PHE A 104 3.75 -18.04 -15.93
CA PHE A 104 4.64 -18.28 -14.78
C PHE A 104 5.47 -19.56 -14.92
N VAL A 105 4.93 -20.63 -15.48
CA VAL A 105 5.66 -21.90 -15.68
C VAL A 105 6.78 -21.72 -16.70
N ALA A 106 6.53 -20.94 -17.75
CA ALA A 106 7.53 -20.56 -18.73
C ALA A 106 8.58 -19.58 -18.15
N ALA A 107 8.15 -18.64 -17.30
CA ALA A 107 9.06 -17.73 -16.61
C ALA A 107 10.00 -18.46 -15.63
N PHE A 108 9.58 -19.57 -15.00
CA PHE A 108 10.47 -20.43 -14.21
C PHE A 108 11.53 -21.12 -15.08
N TYR A 109 11.19 -21.55 -16.30
CA TYR A 109 12.17 -22.07 -17.25
C TYR A 109 13.22 -21.01 -17.60
N ASP A 110 12.79 -19.78 -17.92
CA ASP A 110 13.69 -18.66 -18.20
C ASP A 110 14.60 -18.33 -17.01
N ALA A 111 14.09 -18.41 -15.78
CA ALA A 111 14.87 -18.16 -14.56
C ALA A 111 15.97 -19.22 -14.35
N VAL A 112 15.68 -20.49 -14.64
CA VAL A 112 16.69 -21.57 -14.61
C VAL A 112 17.70 -21.39 -15.75
N PHE A 113 17.27 -20.93 -16.92
CA PHE A 113 18.17 -20.64 -18.04
C PHE A 113 19.10 -19.44 -17.75
N LEU A 114 18.57 -18.35 -17.17
CA LEU A 114 19.35 -17.22 -16.67
C LEU A 114 20.38 -17.65 -15.61
N TYR A 115 19.98 -18.51 -14.67
CA TYR A 115 20.89 -19.11 -13.70
C TYR A 115 22.00 -19.90 -14.39
N ALA A 116 21.68 -20.72 -15.40
CA ALA A 116 22.67 -21.49 -16.15
C ALA A 116 23.64 -20.60 -16.95
N LEU A 117 23.17 -19.48 -17.52
CA LEU A 117 24.00 -18.48 -18.19
C LEU A 117 24.97 -17.81 -17.20
N ALA A 118 24.47 -17.33 -16.06
CA ALA A 118 25.31 -16.72 -15.02
C ALA A 118 26.31 -17.73 -14.42
N LEU A 119 25.90 -19.00 -14.23
CA LEU A 119 26.77 -20.06 -13.75
C LEU A 119 27.90 -20.34 -14.75
N LYS A 120 27.57 -20.48 -16.04
CA LYS A 120 28.55 -20.68 -17.11
C LYS A 120 29.61 -19.57 -17.14
N GLU A 121 29.22 -18.32 -16.88
CA GLU A 121 30.13 -17.17 -16.81
C GLU A 121 30.95 -17.08 -15.50
N SER A 122 30.57 -17.86 -14.48
CA SER A 122 31.27 -17.94 -13.19
C SER A 122 32.27 -19.10 -13.11
N LEU A 123 32.19 -20.08 -14.01
CA LEU A 123 33.09 -21.22 -14.04
C LEU A 123 34.47 -20.82 -14.61
N PRO A 124 35.58 -21.16 -13.94
CA PRO A 124 36.92 -20.91 -14.46
C PRO A 124 37.28 -21.87 -15.61
N ASP A 125 38.14 -21.44 -16.53
CA ASP A 125 38.64 -22.24 -17.65
C ASP A 125 39.39 -23.53 -17.23
N LYS A 126 39.76 -23.64 -15.94
CA LYS A 126 40.45 -24.80 -15.35
C LYS A 126 39.56 -25.52 -14.35
N PRO A 127 39.22 -26.80 -14.57
CA PRO A 127 38.45 -27.58 -13.60
C PRO A 127 39.29 -27.84 -12.34
N GLY A 128 38.91 -27.21 -11.22
CA GLY A 128 39.54 -27.41 -9.91
C GLY A 128 39.47 -26.20 -8.97
N GLU A 129 39.31 -24.99 -9.51
CA GLU A 129 39.37 -23.72 -8.75
C GLU A 129 37.99 -23.03 -8.63
N VAL A 130 36.92 -23.81 -8.48
CA VAL A 130 35.54 -23.29 -8.53
C VAL A 130 35.15 -22.64 -7.19
N SER A 131 35.31 -21.32 -7.10
CA SER A 131 34.78 -20.51 -6.00
C SER A 131 33.39 -19.98 -6.37
N LEU A 132 32.33 -20.68 -5.93
CA LEU A 132 30.94 -20.28 -6.15
C LEU A 132 30.46 -19.32 -5.04
N ASP A 133 30.72 -18.03 -5.22
CA ASP A 133 30.03 -16.99 -4.44
C ASP A 133 28.64 -16.72 -5.04
N GLY A 134 27.60 -17.05 -4.26
CA GLY A 134 26.21 -16.79 -4.63
C GLY A 134 25.90 -15.31 -4.85
N GLY A 135 26.55 -14.39 -4.13
CA GLY A 135 26.34 -12.95 -4.31
C GLY A 135 26.86 -12.45 -5.66
N ASN A 136 28.05 -12.90 -6.06
CA ASN A 136 28.63 -12.64 -7.38
C ASN A 136 27.79 -13.30 -8.50
N LEU A 137 27.33 -14.54 -8.28
CA LEU A 137 26.47 -15.27 -9.22
C LEU A 137 25.12 -14.56 -9.45
N THR A 138 24.44 -14.11 -8.40
CA THR A 138 23.21 -13.32 -8.51
C THR A 138 23.46 -11.98 -9.20
N ARG A 139 24.53 -11.25 -8.83
CA ARG A 139 24.87 -9.97 -9.48
C ARG A 139 25.14 -10.12 -10.97
N ARG A 140 25.66 -11.27 -11.42
CA ARG A 140 25.82 -11.59 -12.85
C ARG A 140 24.50 -11.83 -13.57
N MET A 141 23.37 -12.03 -12.89
CA MET A 141 22.07 -12.17 -13.56
C MET A 141 21.44 -10.81 -13.92
N TRP A 142 21.89 -9.73 -13.29
CA TRP A 142 21.34 -8.38 -13.47
C TRP A 142 21.87 -7.73 -14.76
N GLY A 143 21.08 -6.81 -15.33
CA GLY A 143 21.42 -6.11 -16.59
C GLY A 143 21.54 -7.02 -17.82
N LYS A 144 21.03 -8.27 -17.76
CA LYS A 144 21.13 -9.26 -18.85
C LYS A 144 19.90 -9.32 -19.73
N SER A 145 20.14 -9.42 -21.03
CA SER A 145 19.11 -9.74 -22.03
C SER A 145 19.46 -11.05 -22.73
N PHE A 146 18.48 -11.95 -22.89
CA PHE A 146 18.67 -13.27 -23.51
C PHE A 146 17.40 -13.80 -24.17
N LYS A 147 17.56 -14.74 -25.11
CA LYS A 147 16.43 -15.47 -25.72
C LYS A 147 15.97 -16.55 -24.74
N GLY A 148 14.79 -16.39 -24.15
CA GLY A 148 14.10 -17.38 -23.33
C GLY A 148 12.94 -18.03 -24.08
N ILE A 149 12.27 -18.99 -23.44
CA ILE A 149 11.10 -19.67 -24.04
C ILE A 149 9.90 -18.73 -24.14
N THR A 150 9.86 -17.68 -23.32
CA THR A 150 8.87 -16.60 -23.38
C THR A 150 9.19 -15.49 -24.39
N GLY A 151 10.28 -15.62 -25.17
CA GLY A 151 10.75 -14.59 -26.10
C GLY A 151 12.01 -13.87 -25.61
N ASP A 152 12.09 -12.56 -25.85
CA ASP A 152 13.26 -11.76 -25.49
C ASP A 152 13.19 -11.31 -24.02
N VAL A 153 13.86 -12.05 -23.14
CA VAL A 153 13.87 -11.82 -21.70
C VAL A 153 14.90 -10.75 -21.36
N ASN A 154 14.47 -9.73 -20.61
CA ASN A 154 15.31 -8.61 -20.19
C ASN A 154 15.25 -8.48 -18.66
N ILE A 155 16.42 -8.46 -18.02
CA ILE A 155 16.59 -8.26 -16.59
C ILE A 155 17.25 -6.89 -16.40
N ASP A 156 16.67 -6.05 -15.54
CA ASP A 156 17.19 -4.72 -15.26
C ASP A 156 18.40 -4.74 -14.29
N GLU A 157 18.94 -3.55 -14.01
CA GLU A 157 20.09 -3.38 -13.10
C GLU A 157 19.79 -3.72 -11.63
N ASN A 158 18.50 -3.84 -11.24
CA ASN A 158 18.07 -4.25 -9.91
C ASN A 158 17.88 -5.78 -9.81
N GLY A 159 17.91 -6.49 -10.95
CA GLY A 159 17.59 -7.91 -11.05
C GLY A 159 16.13 -8.21 -11.32
N ASP A 160 15.30 -7.19 -11.57
CA ASP A 160 13.89 -7.37 -11.89
C ASP A 160 13.70 -7.70 -13.37
N ARG A 161 12.81 -8.64 -13.66
CA ARG A 161 12.45 -8.98 -15.04
C ARG A 161 11.53 -7.91 -15.61
N ILE A 162 11.96 -7.29 -16.70
CA ILE A 162 11.12 -6.44 -17.53
C ILE A 162 10.13 -7.34 -18.27
N ALA A 163 8.83 -7.11 -18.03
CA ALA A 163 7.75 -7.94 -18.55
C ALA A 163 7.05 -7.27 -19.75
N ASP A 164 6.65 -8.11 -20.71
CA ASP A 164 5.79 -7.75 -21.82
C ASP A 164 4.34 -8.10 -21.50
N TYR A 165 3.41 -7.28 -21.98
CA TYR A 165 1.98 -7.40 -21.69
C TYR A 165 1.16 -7.41 -22.98
N SER A 166 0.01 -8.06 -22.92
CA SER A 166 -1.03 -8.00 -23.96
C SER A 166 -2.27 -7.32 -23.39
N LEU A 167 -2.84 -6.41 -24.18
CA LEU A 167 -4.13 -5.79 -23.91
C LEU A 167 -5.20 -6.55 -24.67
N LEU A 168 -6.20 -7.03 -23.94
CA LEU A 168 -7.37 -7.73 -24.47
C LEU A 168 -8.60 -6.84 -24.37
N ASP A 169 -9.45 -6.93 -25.39
CA ASP A 169 -10.74 -6.26 -25.50
C ASP A 169 -11.80 -7.30 -25.87
N MET A 170 -13.05 -7.07 -25.48
CA MET A 170 -14.16 -7.98 -25.77
C MET A 170 -14.82 -7.59 -27.10
N ASP A 171 -14.72 -8.46 -28.10
CA ASP A 171 -15.49 -8.32 -29.33
C ASP A 171 -17.00 -8.35 -28.98
N PRO A 172 -17.77 -7.28 -29.25
CA PRO A 172 -19.18 -7.19 -28.86
C PRO A 172 -20.08 -8.14 -29.65
N GLU A 173 -19.67 -8.58 -30.85
CA GLU A 173 -20.41 -9.52 -31.69
C GLU A 173 -20.14 -10.97 -31.26
N THR A 174 -18.86 -11.35 -31.12
CA THR A 174 -18.50 -12.75 -30.78
C THR A 174 -18.46 -13.02 -29.27
N SER A 175 -18.53 -11.98 -28.43
CA SER A 175 -18.45 -12.03 -26.96
C SER A 175 -17.17 -12.68 -26.42
N LYS A 176 -16.08 -12.62 -27.19
CA LYS A 176 -14.77 -13.19 -26.86
C LYS A 176 -13.74 -12.09 -26.63
N PHE A 177 -12.86 -12.32 -25.66
CA PHE A 177 -11.69 -11.47 -25.46
C PHE A 177 -10.61 -11.81 -26.48
N GLU A 178 -10.12 -10.77 -27.17
CA GLU A 178 -9.08 -10.88 -28.19
C GLU A 178 -7.96 -9.87 -27.90
N ILE A 179 -6.71 -10.22 -28.27
CA ILE A 179 -5.57 -9.31 -28.12
C ILE A 179 -5.67 -8.19 -29.16
N VAL A 180 -5.79 -6.95 -28.69
CA VAL A 180 -5.89 -5.73 -29.51
C VAL A 180 -4.60 -4.92 -29.54
N ALA A 181 -3.75 -5.02 -28.51
CA ALA A 181 -2.43 -4.41 -28.48
C ALA A 181 -1.44 -5.22 -27.64
N ASN A 182 -0.14 -5.00 -27.88
CA ASN A 182 0.96 -5.59 -27.11
C ASN A 182 1.92 -4.50 -26.67
N TYR A 183 2.30 -4.52 -25.39
CA TYR A 183 3.29 -3.62 -24.82
C TYR A 183 4.58 -4.37 -24.56
N TYR A 184 5.68 -3.92 -25.18
CA TYR A 184 7.01 -4.48 -24.98
C TYR A 184 7.76 -3.65 -23.95
N GLY A 185 7.99 -4.22 -22.77
CA GLY A 185 8.51 -3.50 -21.61
C GLY A 185 9.93 -2.98 -21.81
N ALA A 186 10.78 -3.74 -22.51
CA ALA A 186 12.18 -3.39 -22.74
C ALA A 186 12.33 -2.12 -23.60
N ASN A 187 11.55 -2.03 -24.68
CA ASN A 187 11.57 -0.88 -25.60
C ASN A 187 10.55 0.21 -25.23
N LYS A 188 9.66 -0.08 -24.27
CA LYS A 188 8.52 0.76 -23.85
C LYS A 188 7.56 1.10 -25.00
N THR A 189 7.42 0.21 -25.98
CA THR A 189 6.57 0.38 -27.17
C THR A 189 5.22 -0.30 -26.99
N LEU A 190 4.14 0.38 -27.42
CA LEU A 190 2.80 -0.20 -27.55
C LEU A 190 2.51 -0.40 -29.04
N GLU A 191 2.24 -1.64 -29.43
CA GLU A 191 1.97 -2.05 -30.81
C GLU A 191 0.55 -2.61 -30.92
N TYR A 192 -0.29 -2.00 -31.76
CA TYR A 192 -1.65 -2.46 -32.01
C TYR A 192 -1.67 -3.64 -33.00
N VAL A 193 -2.54 -4.62 -32.76
CA VAL A 193 -2.66 -5.81 -33.61
C VAL A 193 -3.33 -5.42 -34.94
N PRO A 194 -2.71 -5.69 -36.11
CA PRO A 194 -3.27 -5.32 -37.41
C PRO A 194 -4.67 -5.89 -37.64
N GLY A 195 -5.61 -5.03 -38.02
CA GLY A 195 -7.00 -5.42 -38.27
C GLY A 195 -7.87 -5.60 -37.01
N LYS A 196 -7.30 -5.43 -35.82
CA LYS A 196 -8.04 -5.31 -34.55
C LYS A 196 -8.09 -3.85 -34.11
N ARG A 197 -9.13 -3.48 -33.39
CA ARG A 197 -9.35 -2.15 -32.79
C ARG A 197 -9.93 -2.34 -31.39
N ILE A 198 -9.70 -1.37 -30.50
CA ILE A 198 -10.37 -1.31 -29.21
C ILE A 198 -11.82 -0.83 -29.45
N HIS A 199 -12.79 -1.49 -28.82
CA HIS A 199 -14.20 -1.10 -28.82
C HIS A 199 -14.49 -0.20 -27.62
N TRP A 200 -14.53 1.10 -27.85
CA TRP A 200 -14.90 2.05 -26.80
C TRP A 200 -16.41 2.09 -26.61
N SER A 201 -16.86 1.97 -25.36
CA SER A 201 -18.28 2.01 -25.00
C SER A 201 -18.93 3.36 -25.35
N GLY A 202 -20.26 3.40 -25.38
CA GLY A 202 -21.00 4.59 -25.85
C GLY A 202 -20.84 4.90 -27.35
N GLY A 203 -20.32 3.96 -28.15
CA GLY A 203 -20.15 4.13 -29.60
C GLY A 203 -19.01 5.07 -30.00
N ARG A 204 -18.04 5.30 -29.11
CA ARG A 204 -16.90 6.19 -29.38
C ARG A 204 -15.91 5.55 -30.35
N LEU A 205 -15.27 6.40 -31.16
CA LEU A 205 -14.15 5.99 -32.03
C LEU A 205 -12.79 6.12 -31.33
N GLU A 206 -12.73 6.87 -30.23
CA GLU A 206 -11.53 7.23 -29.48
C GLU A 206 -11.77 7.06 -27.97
N PRO A 207 -10.71 6.82 -27.18
CA PRO A 207 -10.81 6.65 -25.72
C PRO A 207 -11.56 7.82 -25.04
N PRO A 208 -12.17 7.59 -23.85
CA PRO A 208 -12.55 8.68 -22.97
C PRO A 208 -11.31 9.50 -22.57
N PRO A 209 -11.46 10.81 -22.28
CA PRO A 209 -10.35 11.63 -21.82
C PRO A 209 -9.89 11.20 -20.43
N ASP A 210 -8.58 11.32 -20.15
CA ASP A 210 -7.96 10.99 -18.85
C ASP A 210 -8.51 11.83 -17.67
N THR A 211 -9.27 12.88 -17.94
CA THR A 211 -9.97 13.68 -16.93
C THR A 211 -11.29 14.18 -17.53
N PRO A 212 -12.43 14.03 -16.82
CA PRO A 212 -13.71 14.56 -17.26
C PRO A 212 -13.66 16.08 -17.49
N THR A 213 -14.48 16.59 -18.41
CA THR A 213 -14.52 18.02 -18.79
C THR A 213 -14.82 18.96 -17.61
N CYS A 214 -15.56 18.48 -16.61
CA CYS A 214 -15.94 19.17 -15.38
C CYS A 214 -14.99 18.90 -14.20
N GLY A 215 -13.93 18.09 -14.40
CA GLY A 215 -13.11 17.54 -13.32
C GLY A 215 -13.82 16.41 -12.55
N TYR A 216 -13.09 15.71 -11.67
CA TYR A 216 -13.65 14.59 -10.89
C TYR A 216 -14.55 15.04 -9.72
N ASP A 217 -14.33 16.25 -9.22
CA ASP A 217 -15.03 16.87 -8.09
C ASP A 217 -16.02 17.98 -8.52
N GLY A 218 -16.13 18.22 -9.83
CA GLY A 218 -16.92 19.30 -10.39
C GLY A 218 -16.22 20.67 -10.45
N SER A 219 -14.96 20.79 -9.99
CA SER A 219 -14.24 22.06 -9.87
C SER A 219 -13.97 22.79 -11.19
N LEU A 220 -14.05 22.10 -12.33
CA LEU A 220 -13.83 22.68 -13.68
C LEU A 220 -15.15 22.96 -14.41
N CYS A 221 -16.31 22.66 -13.82
CA CYS A 221 -17.59 23.04 -14.42
C CYS A 221 -17.73 24.58 -14.49
N PRO A 222 -18.37 25.12 -15.53
CA PRO A 222 -18.76 26.52 -15.54
C PRO A 222 -19.67 26.83 -14.36
N ASP A 223 -19.29 27.82 -13.56
CA ASP A 223 -20.01 28.19 -12.35
C ASP A 223 -21.36 28.83 -12.73
N ASN A 224 -22.42 28.03 -12.70
CA ASN A 224 -23.79 28.45 -13.03
C ASN A 224 -24.45 29.25 -11.89
N THR A 225 -23.71 29.59 -10.84
CA THR A 225 -24.19 30.47 -9.77
C THR A 225 -24.35 31.89 -10.29
N LEU A 226 -25.50 32.52 -9.99
CA LEU A 226 -25.72 33.94 -10.28
C LEU A 226 -24.65 34.75 -9.52
N PRO A 227 -23.78 35.51 -10.21
CA PRO A 227 -22.66 36.16 -9.55
C PRO A 227 -23.17 37.17 -8.52
N GLY A 228 -22.45 37.33 -7.40
CA GLY A 228 -22.94 38.06 -6.23
C GLY A 228 -23.48 39.47 -6.52
N TYR A 229 -22.91 40.18 -7.49
CA TYR A 229 -23.40 41.50 -7.92
C TYR A 229 -24.80 41.45 -8.54
N ALA A 230 -25.20 40.36 -9.20
CA ALA A 230 -26.53 40.19 -9.77
C ALA A 230 -27.58 40.02 -8.67
N ILE A 231 -27.28 39.21 -7.65
CA ILE A 231 -28.12 39.05 -6.45
C ILE A 231 -28.26 40.40 -5.73
N LEU A 232 -27.13 41.10 -5.52
CA LEU A 232 -27.10 42.39 -4.85
C LEU A 232 -27.89 43.46 -5.62
N SER A 233 -27.84 43.45 -6.96
CA SER A 233 -28.64 44.37 -7.80
C SER A 233 -30.15 44.12 -7.74
N ILE A 234 -30.59 42.85 -7.62
CA ILE A 234 -32.01 42.48 -7.45
C ILE A 234 -32.52 42.96 -6.09
N VAL A 235 -31.72 42.78 -5.02
CA VAL A 235 -32.04 43.25 -3.68
C VAL A 235 -32.10 44.79 -3.64
N LEU A 236 -31.12 45.49 -4.21
CA LEU A 236 -31.13 46.96 -4.25
C LEU A 236 -32.36 47.50 -5.01
N SER A 237 -32.67 46.90 -6.16
CA SER A 237 -33.82 47.29 -6.99
C SER A 237 -35.15 47.12 -6.28
N SER A 238 -35.32 46.01 -5.55
CA SER A 238 -36.54 45.74 -4.77
C SER A 238 -36.68 46.66 -3.54
N ILE A 239 -35.57 47.04 -2.89
CA ILE A 239 -35.56 48.08 -1.85
C ILE A 239 -36.00 49.44 -2.43
N VAL A 240 -35.43 49.85 -3.57
CA VAL A 240 -35.80 51.12 -4.23
C VAL A 240 -37.29 51.16 -4.61
N VAL A 241 -37.82 50.07 -5.18
CA VAL A 241 -39.26 49.96 -5.48
C VAL A 241 -40.10 50.04 -4.21
N GLY A 242 -39.69 49.37 -3.12
CA GLY A 242 -40.35 49.46 -1.82
C GLY A 242 -40.39 50.89 -1.26
N LEU A 243 -39.27 51.61 -1.31
CA LEU A 243 -39.18 53.01 -0.87
C LEU A 243 -40.06 53.95 -1.71
N VAL A 244 -40.14 53.73 -3.03
CA VAL A 244 -41.05 54.49 -3.91
C VAL A 244 -42.51 54.22 -3.56
N VAL A 245 -42.90 52.97 -3.34
CA VAL A 245 -44.27 52.61 -2.92
C VAL A 245 -44.63 53.23 -1.57
N VAL A 246 -43.75 53.15 -0.57
CA VAL A 246 -43.94 53.79 0.75
C VAL A 246 -44.05 55.31 0.62
N SER A 247 -43.20 55.93 -0.19
CA SER A 247 -43.25 57.39 -0.45
C SER A 247 -44.57 57.81 -1.10
N VAL A 248 -45.09 57.03 -2.06
CA VAL A 248 -46.39 57.28 -2.69
C VAL A 248 -47.55 57.09 -1.70
N ILE A 249 -47.47 56.12 -0.79
CA ILE A 249 -48.48 55.89 0.26
C ILE A 249 -48.50 57.06 1.26
N ILE A 250 -47.33 57.55 1.68
CA ILE A 250 -47.20 58.71 2.57
C ILE A 250 -47.70 59.98 1.86
N TYR A 251 -47.29 60.21 0.61
CA TYR A 251 -47.71 61.38 -0.17
C TYR A 251 -49.23 61.41 -0.43
N ARG A 252 -49.87 60.23 -0.61
CA ARG A 252 -51.33 60.11 -0.72
C ARG A 252 -52.09 60.25 0.59
N ARG A 253 -51.42 60.38 1.74
CA ARG A 253 -52.02 60.57 3.07
C ARG A 253 -51.44 61.79 3.78
N GLY A 254 -51.84 62.99 3.31
CA GLY A 254 -51.70 64.22 4.09
C GLY A 254 -53.03 64.67 4.69
N PRO A 255 -53.05 65.43 5.81
CA PRO A 255 -51.94 65.82 6.70
C PRO A 255 -52.18 65.48 8.19
N ALA A 256 -51.13 65.55 9.04
CA ALA A 256 -51.08 66.43 10.25
C ALA A 256 -50.10 65.98 11.36
N LYS A 257 -49.57 67.00 12.07
CA LYS A 257 -48.99 67.05 13.44
C LYS A 257 -47.53 66.62 13.71
N SER A 258 -46.72 67.66 13.92
CA SER A 258 -45.96 67.98 15.16
C SER A 258 -44.91 67.00 15.70
N ILE A 259 -43.65 67.42 15.60
CA ILE A 259 -42.64 67.55 16.68
C ILE A 259 -42.73 66.49 17.81
N ASP A 260 -41.73 65.61 17.90
CA ASP A 260 -40.63 65.87 18.85
C ASP A 260 -39.33 65.14 18.48
N GLY A 261 -38.20 65.68 18.95
CA GLY A 261 -36.87 65.16 18.62
C GLY A 261 -36.37 64.15 19.65
N GLN A 262 -35.78 63.03 19.17
CA GLN A 262 -34.92 62.20 20.02
C GLN A 262 -33.72 61.67 19.24
N SER A 263 -32.53 61.93 19.79
CA SER A 263 -31.25 61.55 19.21
C SER A 263 -30.97 60.05 19.37
N ILE A 264 -30.66 59.37 18.27
CA ILE A 264 -29.97 58.08 18.31
C ILE A 264 -28.76 58.17 17.40
N ARG A 265 -27.57 58.00 17.99
CA ARG A 265 -26.33 57.74 17.25
C ARG A 265 -26.40 56.32 16.68
N VAL A 266 -26.18 56.18 15.38
CA VAL A 266 -25.68 54.95 14.79
C VAL A 266 -24.40 55.35 14.08
N GLU A 267 -23.27 55.01 14.68
CA GLU A 267 -21.96 55.17 14.05
C GLU A 267 -21.70 53.94 13.18
N VAL A 268 -21.15 54.16 11.99
CA VAL A 268 -21.06 53.16 10.93
C VAL A 268 -19.95 52.15 11.26
N VAL A 269 -20.24 50.86 11.12
CA VAL A 269 -19.19 49.86 10.92
C VAL A 269 -18.90 49.86 9.43
N GLU A 270 -17.77 50.43 9.04
CA GLU A 270 -17.25 50.36 7.67
C GLU A 270 -16.10 49.33 7.66
N GLU A 271 -16.14 48.43 6.69
CA GLU A 271 -14.97 47.59 6.38
C GLU A 271 -13.85 48.47 5.84
N ASP A 272 -12.63 48.22 6.28
CA ASP A 272 -11.46 48.48 5.45
C ASP A 272 -10.65 47.20 5.36
N ALA A 273 -10.40 46.77 4.13
CA ALA A 273 -9.77 45.50 3.82
C ALA A 273 -8.31 45.67 3.38
N VAL A 274 -7.63 44.51 3.26
CA VAL A 274 -6.45 44.25 2.40
C VAL A 274 -5.05 44.39 3.03
N LYS A 275 -4.27 43.31 2.78
CA LYS A 275 -2.83 43.06 3.03
C LYS A 275 -2.45 42.86 4.52
N GLY A 276 -1.84 41.75 4.93
CA GLY A 276 -1.35 40.60 4.18
C GLY A 276 0.17 40.45 4.30
N SER A 277 0.59 39.64 5.26
CA SER A 277 1.92 39.02 5.34
C SER A 277 1.78 37.82 6.28
N GLY A 278 1.99 36.61 5.77
CA GLY A 278 2.00 35.41 6.60
C GLY A 278 3.30 35.33 7.40
N GLU A 279 3.21 34.86 8.65
CA GLU A 279 4.37 34.44 9.43
C GLU A 279 3.96 33.28 10.35
N GLU A 280 4.03 32.05 9.82
CA GLU A 280 3.93 30.84 10.64
C GLU A 280 5.19 30.71 11.49
N THR A 281 5.12 31.14 12.76
CA THR A 281 6.24 31.04 13.69
C THR A 281 6.52 29.57 14.03
N GLY A 282 7.62 29.06 13.48
CA GLY A 282 8.01 27.65 13.51
C GLY A 282 7.97 26.98 14.90
N LYS A 283 7.17 25.92 14.98
CA LYS A 283 7.55 24.74 15.76
C LYS A 283 8.61 23.99 14.96
N GLY A 284 9.69 23.57 15.63
CA GLY A 284 10.86 22.96 14.97
C GLY A 284 10.47 21.74 14.13
N VAL A 285 10.53 21.88 12.81
CA VAL A 285 10.28 20.78 11.87
C VAL A 285 11.43 19.80 11.96
N ASN A 286 11.19 18.70 12.67
CA ASN A 286 12.10 17.57 12.69
C ASN A 286 12.10 16.91 11.31
N ILE A 287 13.28 16.75 10.69
CA ILE A 287 13.41 16.33 9.29
C ILE A 287 13.01 14.85 9.19
N SER A 288 11.74 14.61 8.85
CA SER A 288 11.15 13.27 8.83
C SER A 288 11.31 12.60 7.47
N VAL A 289 11.01 11.30 7.44
CA VAL A 289 10.81 10.50 6.22
C VAL A 289 9.92 11.22 5.19
N ALA A 290 8.88 11.94 5.64
CA ALA A 290 8.01 12.70 4.76
C ALA A 290 8.74 13.86 4.07
N SER A 291 9.64 14.58 4.76
CA SER A 291 10.45 15.64 4.15
C SER A 291 11.37 15.11 3.05
N GLN A 292 11.94 13.91 3.22
CA GLN A 292 12.78 13.26 2.21
C GLN A 292 11.95 12.83 0.98
N LEU A 293 10.77 12.26 1.19
CA LEU A 293 9.84 11.89 0.11
C LEU A 293 9.34 13.11 -0.68
N ILE A 294 8.99 14.21 0.00
CA ILE A 294 8.58 15.47 -0.63
C ILE A 294 9.69 16.07 -1.50
N LEU A 295 10.96 15.86 -1.12
CA LEU A 295 12.13 16.28 -1.91
C LEU A 295 12.51 15.30 -3.04
N GLY A 296 11.71 14.24 -3.28
CA GLY A 296 11.98 13.23 -4.30
C GLY A 296 13.20 12.36 -4.01
N GLN A 297 13.66 12.31 -2.77
CA GLN A 297 14.83 11.53 -2.36
C GLN A 297 14.40 10.10 -1.96
N SER A 298 15.21 9.11 -2.32
CA SER A 298 15.01 7.74 -1.85
C SER A 298 15.28 7.64 -0.34
N VAL A 299 14.27 7.26 0.41
CA VAL A 299 14.41 7.02 1.86
C VAL A 299 15.13 5.69 2.07
N ILE A 300 16.37 5.78 2.54
CA ILE A 300 17.20 4.63 2.85
C ILE A 300 16.62 3.90 4.07
N ALA A 301 16.59 2.57 4.02
CA ALA A 301 16.14 1.77 5.16
C ALA A 301 17.11 1.91 6.36
N GLU A 302 16.57 2.20 7.55
CA GLU A 302 17.33 2.37 8.78
C GLU A 302 17.16 1.15 9.71
N THR A 303 18.25 0.74 10.36
CA THR A 303 18.29 -0.30 11.40
C THR A 303 18.10 0.32 12.78
N TYR A 304 17.02 -0.03 13.49
CA TYR A 304 16.74 0.40 14.86
C TYR A 304 17.09 -0.74 15.84
N ASP A 305 17.93 -0.47 16.83
CA ASP A 305 18.47 -1.48 17.76
C ASP A 305 17.44 -1.96 18.80
N GLN A 306 16.52 -1.07 19.18
CA GLN A 306 15.40 -1.32 20.07
C GLN A 306 14.20 -0.48 19.65
N VAL A 307 13.07 -1.16 19.44
CA VAL A 307 11.72 -0.58 19.38
C VAL A 307 10.79 -1.44 20.22
N THR A 308 9.62 -0.93 20.59
CA THR A 308 8.50 -1.77 21.05
C THR A 308 7.38 -1.71 20.02
N ILE A 309 6.92 -2.87 19.57
CA ILE A 309 5.82 -3.03 18.64
C ILE A 309 4.59 -3.54 19.41
N TYR A 310 3.46 -2.88 19.16
CA TYR A 310 2.12 -3.24 19.57
C TYR A 310 1.35 -3.84 18.39
N PHE A 311 0.64 -4.93 18.66
CA PHE A 311 -0.41 -5.45 17.81
C PHE A 311 -1.69 -5.64 18.64
N SER A 312 -2.84 -5.31 18.07
CA SER A 312 -4.13 -5.78 18.58
C SER A 312 -5.06 -6.26 17.49
N ASP A 313 -5.95 -7.18 17.85
CA ASP A 313 -6.92 -7.84 16.97
C ASP A 313 -8.31 -7.85 17.63
N ILE A 314 -9.38 -7.89 16.84
CA ILE A 314 -10.76 -7.89 17.36
C ILE A 314 -11.23 -9.34 17.53
N VAL A 315 -11.36 -9.78 18.78
CA VAL A 315 -11.76 -11.15 19.10
C VAL A 315 -13.19 -11.41 18.63
N GLY A 316 -13.32 -12.28 17.61
CA GLY A 316 -14.61 -12.65 17.03
C GLY A 316 -15.03 -11.81 15.82
N PHE A 317 -14.15 -10.96 15.28
CA PHE A 317 -14.45 -10.11 14.13
C PHE A 317 -15.02 -10.87 12.93
N THR A 318 -14.52 -12.08 12.63
CA THR A 318 -15.06 -12.90 11.53
C THR A 318 -16.56 -13.18 11.70
N SER A 319 -17.00 -13.59 12.90
CA SER A 319 -18.42 -13.81 13.21
C SER A 319 -19.22 -12.51 13.20
N LEU A 320 -18.68 -11.45 13.81
CA LEU A 320 -19.30 -10.13 13.84
C LEU A 320 -19.54 -9.57 12.43
N SER A 321 -18.55 -9.72 11.53
CA SER A 321 -18.61 -9.26 10.15
C SER A 321 -19.52 -10.11 9.27
N ALA A 322 -19.65 -11.41 9.55
CA ALA A 322 -20.58 -12.29 8.84
C ALA A 322 -22.06 -12.03 9.20
N GLU A 323 -22.33 -11.53 10.41
CA GLU A 323 -23.68 -11.18 10.87
C GLU A 323 -24.08 -9.71 10.63
N SER A 324 -23.19 -8.89 10.07
CA SER A 324 -23.38 -7.45 9.88
C SER A 324 -23.33 -7.06 8.41
N THR A 325 -23.99 -5.98 8.01
CA THR A 325 -23.87 -5.49 6.63
C THR A 325 -22.46 -4.89 6.39
N PRO A 326 -21.93 -4.90 5.16
CA PRO A 326 -20.61 -4.31 4.87
C PRO A 326 -20.49 -2.85 5.34
N LEU A 327 -21.57 -2.06 5.21
CA LEU A 327 -21.61 -0.68 5.69
C LEU A 327 -21.51 -0.59 7.22
N GLN A 328 -22.21 -1.47 7.96
CA GLN A 328 -22.13 -1.53 9.43
C GLN A 328 -20.74 -1.94 9.93
N VAL A 329 -20.03 -2.79 9.19
CA VAL A 329 -18.64 -3.18 9.48
C VAL A 329 -17.69 -1.99 9.25
N VAL A 330 -17.87 -1.24 8.15
CA VAL A 330 -17.09 -0.02 7.88
C VAL A 330 -17.34 1.05 8.95
N ASP A 331 -18.59 1.32 9.32
CA ASP A 331 -18.96 2.24 10.38
C ASP A 331 -18.30 1.87 11.73
N LEU A 332 -18.34 0.59 12.11
CA LEU A 332 -17.71 0.08 13.32
C LEU A 332 -16.19 0.27 13.32
N LEU A 333 -15.52 -0.12 12.23
CA LEU A 333 -14.07 0.04 12.12
C LEU A 333 -13.67 1.51 12.15
N ASN A 334 -14.45 2.38 11.50
CA ASN A 334 -14.21 3.82 11.50
C ASN A 334 -14.37 4.44 12.90
N ASP A 335 -15.42 4.10 13.64
CA ASP A 335 -15.60 4.54 15.04
C ASP A 335 -14.44 4.09 15.93
N LEU A 336 -14.08 2.81 15.82
CA LEU A 336 -13.04 2.20 16.64
C LEU A 336 -11.67 2.83 16.37
N TYR A 337 -11.31 2.98 15.11
CA TYR A 337 -10.03 3.58 14.72
C TYR A 337 -10.00 5.09 14.98
N THR A 338 -11.12 5.83 14.84
CA THR A 338 -11.20 7.23 15.28
C THR A 338 -10.97 7.35 16.78
N CYS A 339 -11.55 6.44 17.58
CA CYS A 339 -11.31 6.37 19.01
C CYS A 339 -9.84 6.08 19.33
N PHE A 340 -9.23 5.09 18.66
CA PHE A 340 -7.83 4.73 18.90
C PHE A 340 -6.87 5.85 18.49
N ASP A 341 -7.11 6.47 17.33
CA ASP A 341 -6.30 7.57 16.80
C ASP A 341 -6.27 8.74 17.80
N SER A 342 -7.42 9.11 18.39
CA SER A 342 -7.49 10.13 19.46
C SER A 342 -6.74 9.77 20.75
N ILE A 343 -6.53 8.47 21.03
CA ILE A 343 -5.78 8.00 22.19
C ILE A 343 -4.29 8.07 21.92
N ILE A 344 -3.84 7.56 20.76
CA ILE A 344 -2.40 7.47 20.43
C ILE A 344 -1.74 8.84 20.25
N GLU A 345 -2.48 9.90 19.88
CA GLU A 345 -1.98 11.29 19.83
C GLU A 345 -1.37 11.78 21.15
N ASN A 346 -1.71 11.15 22.29
CA ASN A 346 -1.20 11.50 23.61
C ASN A 346 0.11 10.78 23.99
N TYR A 347 0.65 9.92 23.12
CA TYR A 347 1.83 9.09 23.38
C TYR A 347 2.89 9.26 22.28
N ASP A 348 4.16 9.06 22.63
CA ASP A 348 5.26 9.06 21.65
C ASP A 348 5.29 7.72 20.89
N VAL A 349 4.38 7.59 19.93
CA VAL A 349 4.13 6.38 19.14
C VAL A 349 3.86 6.72 17.66
N TYR A 350 4.11 5.76 16.78
CA TYR A 350 3.87 5.85 15.34
C TYR A 350 2.91 4.75 14.90
N LYS A 351 1.81 5.13 14.23
CA LYS A 351 0.83 4.22 13.63
C LYS A 351 1.39 3.62 12.35
N VAL A 352 1.46 2.29 12.27
CA VAL A 352 1.89 1.57 11.06
C VAL A 352 0.65 1.23 10.22
N GLU A 353 0.79 1.13 8.90
CA GLU A 353 -0.31 0.68 8.05
C GLU A 353 -0.84 -0.70 8.48
N THR A 354 -2.16 -0.82 8.57
CA THR A 354 -2.87 -1.98 9.10
C THR A 354 -3.41 -2.89 7.99
N ILE A 355 -3.70 -4.14 8.32
CA ILE A 355 -4.35 -5.10 7.42
C ILE A 355 -5.59 -5.67 8.11
N GLY A 356 -6.77 -5.24 7.65
CA GLY A 356 -8.06 -5.67 8.18
C GLY A 356 -8.40 -5.03 9.53
N ASP A 357 -8.73 -5.89 10.49
CA ASP A 357 -9.12 -5.59 11.87
C ASP A 357 -7.95 -5.47 12.86
N ALA A 358 -6.73 -5.77 12.39
CA ALA A 358 -5.53 -5.68 13.21
C ALA A 358 -4.98 -4.24 13.27
N TYR A 359 -4.78 -3.69 14.47
CA TYR A 359 -4.20 -2.36 14.70
C TYR A 359 -2.73 -2.48 15.13
N MET A 360 -1.82 -1.82 14.40
CA MET A 360 -0.37 -1.91 14.59
C MET A 360 0.24 -0.55 14.92
N VAL A 361 0.98 -0.48 16.02
CA VAL A 361 1.63 0.75 16.51
C VAL A 361 3.04 0.42 16.99
N VAL A 362 3.98 1.35 16.86
CA VAL A 362 5.37 1.17 17.29
C VAL A 362 5.88 2.41 18.00
N SER A 363 6.83 2.26 18.92
CA SER A 363 7.59 3.37 19.50
C SER A 363 9.09 3.09 19.45
N GLY A 364 9.90 4.14 19.48
CA GLY A 364 11.35 4.09 19.24
C GLY A 364 11.75 4.26 17.77
N LEU A 365 10.77 4.44 16.87
CA LEU A 365 10.96 4.90 15.49
C LEU A 365 9.74 5.75 15.05
N PRO A 366 9.85 6.59 14.00
CA PRO A 366 11.09 6.95 13.30
C PRO A 366 12.06 7.75 14.20
N MET A 367 11.56 8.33 15.30
CA MET A 367 12.38 8.96 16.33
C MET A 367 12.78 7.94 17.42
N ARG A 368 14.08 7.85 17.68
CA ARG A 368 14.63 7.04 18.78
C ARG A 368 14.42 7.76 20.11
N ASN A 369 13.77 7.12 21.07
CA ASN A 369 13.41 7.71 22.37
C ASN A 369 14.06 7.01 23.59
N GLY A 370 15.16 6.27 23.38
CA GLY A 370 15.82 5.48 24.42
C GLY A 370 14.93 4.35 24.92
N MET A 371 15.00 3.96 26.20
CA MET A 371 14.15 2.88 26.74
C MET A 371 12.66 3.25 26.87
N ASN A 372 12.27 4.49 26.55
CA ASN A 372 10.90 4.96 26.74
C ASN A 372 9.90 4.25 25.82
N HIS A 373 10.32 3.73 24.66
CA HIS A 373 9.43 3.05 23.72
C HIS A 373 8.52 1.98 24.36
N ALA A 374 9.05 1.21 25.31
CA ALA A 374 8.27 0.18 26.01
C ALA A 374 7.24 0.81 26.96
N ARG A 375 7.61 1.90 27.66
CA ARG A 375 6.74 2.63 28.59
C ARG A 375 5.57 3.28 27.85
N GLU A 376 5.83 3.95 26.72
CA GLU A 376 4.80 4.62 25.93
C GLU A 376 3.80 3.60 25.36
N ILE A 377 4.30 2.51 24.76
CA ILE A 377 3.43 1.42 24.27
C ILE A 377 2.67 0.74 25.42
N ALA A 378 3.27 0.53 26.59
CA ALA A 378 2.59 -0.06 27.74
C ALA A 378 1.43 0.82 28.24
N ARG A 379 1.65 2.14 28.38
CA ARG A 379 0.61 3.10 28.79
C ARG A 379 -0.51 3.23 27.77
N MET A 380 -0.15 3.37 26.49
CA MET A 380 -1.09 3.36 25.38
C MET A 380 -1.95 2.08 25.38
N SER A 381 -1.35 0.91 25.62
CA SER A 381 -2.07 -0.37 25.67
C SER A 381 -3.09 -0.45 26.81
N LEU A 382 -2.75 0.10 27.98
CA LEU A 382 -3.67 0.21 29.12
C LEU A 382 -4.86 1.12 28.77
N ALA A 383 -4.59 2.32 28.23
CA ALA A 383 -5.62 3.28 27.83
C ALA A 383 -6.55 2.74 26.73
N LEU A 384 -6.01 2.07 25.71
CA LEU A 384 -6.79 1.43 24.64
C LEU A 384 -7.68 0.32 25.18
N ARG A 385 -7.13 -0.58 26.01
CA ARG A 385 -7.88 -1.66 26.67
C ARG A 385 -9.06 -1.10 27.49
N ASP A 386 -8.80 -0.07 28.30
CA ASP A 386 -9.79 0.49 29.22
C ASP A 386 -10.88 1.26 28.47
N THR A 387 -10.53 1.96 27.39
CA THR A 387 -11.52 2.65 26.54
C THR A 387 -12.42 1.65 25.81
N VAL A 388 -11.86 0.55 25.29
CA VAL A 388 -12.65 -0.52 24.63
C VAL A 388 -13.67 -1.17 25.57
N MET A 389 -13.41 -1.26 26.88
CA MET A 389 -14.41 -1.75 27.82
C MET A 389 -15.68 -0.90 27.87
N THR A 390 -15.58 0.39 27.50
CA THR A 390 -16.69 1.36 27.43
C THR A 390 -17.22 1.60 26.01
N PHE A 391 -16.58 1.04 24.98
CA PHE A 391 -16.96 1.22 23.58
C PHE A 391 -18.22 0.41 23.22
N SER A 392 -19.24 1.07 22.68
CA SER A 392 -20.50 0.46 22.27
C SER A 392 -20.63 0.37 20.74
N ILE A 393 -20.92 -0.82 20.21
CA ILE A 393 -21.13 -1.03 18.77
C ILE A 393 -22.48 -0.43 18.35
N ARG A 394 -22.49 0.60 17.47
CA ARG A 394 -23.71 1.34 17.06
C ARG A 394 -24.88 0.43 16.65
N HIS A 395 -24.61 -0.63 15.88
CA HIS A 395 -25.63 -1.55 15.37
C HIS A 395 -25.91 -2.75 16.29
N ARG A 396 -25.09 -2.97 17.34
CA ARG A 396 -25.19 -4.08 18.31
C ARG A 396 -24.86 -3.60 19.74
N PRO A 397 -25.66 -2.69 20.34
CA PRO A 397 -25.32 -1.99 21.59
C PRO A 397 -25.24 -2.88 22.84
N HIS A 398 -25.68 -4.14 22.76
CA HIS A 398 -25.59 -5.12 23.84
C HIS A 398 -24.36 -6.03 23.75
N GLU A 399 -23.56 -5.92 22.69
CA GLU A 399 -22.39 -6.74 22.45
C GLU A 399 -21.11 -5.96 22.79
N GLN A 400 -20.30 -6.50 23.71
CA GLN A 400 -19.06 -5.87 24.14
C GLN A 400 -17.92 -6.25 23.20
N LEU A 401 -17.30 -5.23 22.59
CA LEU A 401 -16.10 -5.40 21.79
C LEU A 401 -14.93 -5.90 22.67
N LYS A 402 -14.16 -6.87 22.16
CA LYS A 402 -13.03 -7.48 22.88
C LYS A 402 -11.77 -7.40 22.03
N LEU A 403 -10.78 -6.63 22.48
CA LEU A 403 -9.45 -6.68 21.89
C LEU A 403 -8.63 -7.85 22.43
N ARG A 404 -7.79 -8.43 21.58
CA ARG A 404 -6.58 -9.16 21.98
C ARG A 404 -5.40 -8.21 21.78
N ILE A 405 -4.46 -8.15 22.72
CA ILE A 405 -3.31 -7.23 22.64
C ILE A 405 -2.02 -8.00 22.88
N GLY A 406 -0.99 -7.73 22.07
CA GLY A 406 0.36 -8.25 22.25
C GLY A 406 1.44 -7.23 21.99
N MET A 407 2.52 -7.28 22.79
CA MET A 407 3.68 -6.40 22.62
C MET A 407 5.02 -7.12 22.77
N HIS A 408 5.96 -6.76 21.91
CA HIS A 408 7.34 -7.26 21.92
C HIS A 408 8.34 -6.14 21.63
N SER A 409 9.55 -6.27 22.18
CA SER A 409 10.62 -5.29 22.04
C SER A 409 11.89 -5.97 21.54
N GLY A 410 12.56 -5.33 20.58
CA GLY A 410 13.72 -5.88 19.89
C GLY A 410 14.15 -5.00 18.71
N PRO A 411 15.19 -5.41 17.97
CA PRO A 411 15.67 -4.68 16.81
C PRO A 411 14.74 -4.85 15.60
N CYS A 412 14.63 -3.82 14.75
CA CYS A 412 13.94 -3.91 13.46
C CYS A 412 14.63 -3.06 12.40
N VAL A 413 14.33 -3.33 11.14
CA VAL A 413 14.67 -2.44 10.02
C VAL A 413 13.38 -1.75 9.59
N ALA A 414 13.40 -0.45 9.36
CA ALA A 414 12.25 0.25 8.77
C ALA A 414 12.68 1.10 7.58
N GLY A 415 11.80 1.19 6.58
CA GLY A 415 12.10 1.89 5.33
C GLY A 415 10.88 2.04 4.45
N VAL A 416 10.98 2.89 3.44
CA VAL A 416 9.88 3.12 2.49
C VAL A 416 9.93 2.08 1.37
N VAL A 417 8.79 1.44 1.11
CA VAL A 417 8.60 0.43 0.07
C VAL A 417 7.58 0.92 -0.94
N GLY A 418 7.88 0.78 -2.23
CA GLY A 418 7.02 1.18 -3.33
C GLY A 418 7.28 2.59 -3.84
N LEU A 419 7.29 2.75 -5.17
CA LEU A 419 7.58 4.04 -5.84
C LEU A 419 6.32 4.88 -6.13
N LYS A 420 5.18 4.23 -6.39
CA LYS A 420 3.89 4.91 -6.67
C LYS A 420 3.02 5.12 -5.44
N MET A 421 3.14 4.23 -4.46
CA MET A 421 2.48 4.32 -3.15
C MET A 421 3.55 4.00 -2.09
N PRO A 422 4.33 5.00 -1.65
CA PRO A 422 5.39 4.80 -0.67
C PRO A 422 4.80 4.43 0.69
N ARG A 423 5.08 3.22 1.15
CA ARG A 423 4.63 2.69 2.46
C ARG A 423 5.80 2.58 3.41
N TYR A 424 5.70 3.13 4.61
CA TYR A 424 6.74 2.95 5.63
C TYR A 424 6.56 1.61 6.33
N CYS A 425 7.36 0.61 5.92
CA CYS A 425 7.25 -0.77 6.36
C CYS A 425 8.31 -1.13 7.40
N LEU A 426 7.93 -1.98 8.37
CA LEU A 426 8.83 -2.55 9.37
C LEU A 426 9.15 -4.01 9.01
N PHE A 427 10.42 -4.38 9.16
CA PHE A 427 10.96 -5.71 8.87
C PHE A 427 11.76 -6.24 10.06
N GLY A 428 11.71 -7.56 10.25
CA GLY A 428 12.51 -8.28 11.24
C GLY A 428 11.70 -9.25 12.09
N ASP A 429 12.42 -10.09 12.83
CA ASP A 429 11.82 -11.07 13.73
C ASP A 429 11.02 -10.44 14.88
N THR A 430 11.33 -9.20 15.26
CA THR A 430 10.58 -8.43 16.27
C THR A 430 9.12 -8.25 15.87
N VAL A 431 8.83 -7.96 14.59
CA VAL A 431 7.46 -7.82 14.06
C VAL A 431 6.72 -9.16 14.18
N ASN A 432 7.36 -10.25 13.73
CA ASN A 432 6.81 -11.61 13.78
C ASN A 432 6.57 -12.08 15.22
N THR A 433 7.43 -11.71 16.16
CA THR A 433 7.28 -12.07 17.57
C THR A 433 6.20 -11.23 18.24
N ALA A 434 6.03 -9.95 17.90
CA ALA A 434 4.93 -9.11 18.36
C ALA A 434 3.55 -9.63 17.90
N SER A 435 3.41 -9.96 16.62
CA SER A 435 2.20 -10.61 16.08
C SER A 435 1.90 -11.97 16.74
N ARG A 436 2.94 -12.73 17.14
CA ARG A 436 2.76 -13.97 17.93
C ARG A 436 2.35 -13.70 19.37
N MET A 437 2.76 -12.59 19.98
CA MET A 437 2.24 -12.15 21.28
C MET A 437 0.76 -11.81 21.17
N GLU A 438 0.34 -11.08 20.14
CA GLU A 438 -1.08 -10.77 19.93
C GLU A 438 -1.86 -12.08 19.73
N SER A 439 -1.55 -12.86 18.69
CA SER A 439 -2.37 -14.03 18.31
C SER A 439 -2.48 -15.11 19.40
N ASN A 440 -1.48 -15.26 20.28
CA ASN A 440 -1.54 -16.16 21.43
C ASN A 440 -2.11 -15.50 22.70
N GLY A 441 -2.44 -14.21 22.67
CA GLY A 441 -3.04 -13.46 23.78
C GLY A 441 -4.46 -13.91 24.14
N GLU A 442 -5.04 -13.25 25.13
CA GLU A 442 -6.41 -13.49 25.60
C GLU A 442 -7.23 -12.21 25.50
N ALA A 443 -8.55 -12.34 25.37
CA ALA A 443 -9.47 -11.21 25.28
C ALA A 443 -9.34 -10.27 26.50
N LEU A 444 -9.27 -8.97 26.22
CA LEU A 444 -9.11 -7.87 27.18
C LEU A 444 -7.83 -7.95 28.05
N LYS A 445 -6.83 -8.75 27.65
CA LYS A 445 -5.51 -8.82 28.30
C LYS A 445 -4.38 -8.38 27.37
N ILE A 446 -3.34 -7.82 27.98
CA ILE A 446 -2.16 -7.28 27.29
C ILE A 446 -1.02 -8.29 27.45
N HIS A 447 -0.69 -9.02 26.39
CA HIS A 447 0.32 -10.07 26.39
C HIS A 447 1.72 -9.49 26.14
N VAL A 448 2.66 -9.75 27.05
CA VAL A 448 3.98 -9.14 27.07
C VAL A 448 5.08 -10.19 26.97
N SER A 449 5.95 -10.00 25.99
CA SER A 449 7.16 -10.82 25.82
C SER A 449 8.17 -10.61 26.97
N PRO A 450 9.04 -11.59 27.29
CA PRO A 450 10.05 -11.43 28.33
C PRO A 450 10.99 -10.25 28.05
N LYS A 451 11.32 -9.98 26.78
CA LYS A 451 12.21 -8.88 26.41
C LYS A 451 11.59 -7.50 26.67
N THR A 452 10.28 -7.35 26.48
CA THR A 452 9.57 -6.12 26.87
C THR A 452 9.47 -6.01 28.39
N LYS A 453 9.23 -7.13 29.09
CA LYS A 453 9.17 -7.17 30.56
C LYS A 453 10.49 -6.71 31.20
N GLU A 454 11.64 -7.16 30.70
CA GLU A 454 12.97 -6.69 31.12
C GLU A 454 13.10 -5.16 31.06
N ILE A 455 12.51 -4.51 30.05
CA ILE A 455 12.56 -3.06 29.89
C ILE A 455 11.58 -2.37 30.85
N LEU A 456 10.35 -2.88 30.95
CA LEU A 456 9.32 -2.33 31.85
C LEU A 456 9.73 -2.41 33.33
N ASP A 457 10.42 -3.48 33.73
CA ASP A 457 11.00 -3.63 35.07
C ASP A 457 11.93 -2.45 35.45
N THR A 458 12.67 -1.87 34.48
CA THR A 458 13.62 -0.78 34.76
C THR A 458 12.95 0.50 35.26
N PHE A 459 11.65 0.69 34.97
CA PHE A 459 10.87 1.84 35.44
C PHE A 459 10.27 1.62 36.84
N GLY A 460 10.10 0.36 37.27
CA GLY A 460 9.54 0.01 38.59
C GLY A 460 8.06 0.37 38.80
N THR A 461 7.38 0.97 37.82
CA THR A 461 5.97 1.40 37.93
C THR A 461 4.96 0.35 37.43
N PHE A 462 5.35 -0.52 36.49
CA PHE A 462 4.43 -1.45 35.84
C PHE A 462 4.17 -2.73 36.65
N GLU A 463 2.91 -3.15 36.69
CA GLU A 463 2.50 -4.42 37.28
C GLU A 463 2.38 -5.50 36.20
N LEU A 464 3.33 -6.44 36.18
CA LEU A 464 3.30 -7.61 35.30
C LEU A 464 3.10 -8.90 36.09
N SER A 465 2.14 -9.73 35.66
CA SER A 465 1.92 -11.07 36.22
C SER A 465 2.45 -12.15 35.28
N CYS A 466 3.03 -13.22 35.81
CA CYS A 466 3.54 -14.32 35.00
C CYS A 466 2.37 -15.12 34.38
N ARG A 467 2.38 -15.31 33.06
CA ARG A 467 1.43 -16.18 32.36
C ARG A 467 1.83 -17.66 32.43
N GLY A 468 3.14 -17.93 32.43
CA GLY A 468 3.72 -19.26 32.27
C GLY A 468 4.36 -19.47 30.90
N GLU A 469 4.68 -20.73 30.57
CA GLU A 469 5.26 -21.10 29.28
C GLU A 469 4.22 -21.12 28.16
N VAL A 470 4.51 -20.42 27.06
CA VAL A 470 3.75 -20.46 25.80
C VAL A 470 4.67 -20.97 24.70
N ILE A 471 4.17 -21.86 23.83
CA ILE A 471 4.92 -22.36 22.67
C ILE A 471 4.64 -21.43 21.49
N LEU A 472 5.69 -20.75 20.99
CA LEU A 472 5.60 -19.77 19.91
C LEU A 472 6.33 -20.31 18.68
N LYS A 473 5.66 -20.31 17.51
CA LYS A 473 6.04 -21.08 16.31
C LYS A 473 7.55 -21.15 16.02
N GLY A 474 8.21 -20.02 15.72
CA GLY A 474 9.64 -19.98 15.40
C GLY A 474 10.58 -19.75 16.60
N LYS A 475 10.10 -19.89 17.85
CA LYS A 475 10.84 -19.54 19.08
C LYS A 475 10.86 -20.66 20.13
N GLY A 476 10.04 -21.69 19.99
CA GLY A 476 9.91 -22.74 21.00
C GLY A 476 9.14 -22.27 22.24
N LYS A 477 9.49 -22.80 23.41
CA LYS A 477 8.89 -22.42 24.69
C LYS A 477 9.43 -21.08 25.17
N MET A 478 8.55 -20.16 25.55
CA MET A 478 8.89 -18.85 26.09
C MET A 478 8.00 -18.55 27.31
N THR A 479 8.61 -18.12 28.42
CA THR A 479 7.83 -17.59 29.55
C THR A 479 7.39 -16.17 29.24
N THR A 480 6.09 -15.91 29.35
CA THR A 480 5.44 -14.64 28.99
C THR A 480 4.65 -14.06 30.16
N TYR A 481 4.19 -12.82 30.01
CA TYR A 481 3.59 -12.04 31.10
C TYR A 481 2.31 -11.35 30.64
N TRP A 482 1.44 -10.99 31.59
CA TRP A 482 0.33 -10.07 31.38
C TRP A 482 0.64 -8.72 32.02
N LEU A 483 0.52 -7.63 31.26
CA LEU A 483 0.50 -6.28 31.85
C LEU A 483 -0.87 -6.03 32.47
N VAL A 484 -0.90 -5.78 33.78
CA VAL A 484 -2.11 -5.57 34.57
C VAL A 484 -2.42 -4.07 34.69
N GLY A 485 -1.42 -3.28 35.08
CA GLY A 485 -1.55 -1.83 35.27
C GLY A 485 -0.22 -1.11 35.48
N GLU A 486 -0.29 0.17 35.85
CA GLU A 486 0.83 0.99 36.27
C GLU A 486 0.52 1.66 37.61
N LYS A 487 1.46 1.64 38.55
CA LYS A 487 1.36 2.34 39.83
C LYS A 487 1.75 3.82 39.67
N PRO A 488 1.00 4.76 40.26
CA PRO A 488 1.43 6.15 40.33
C PRO A 488 2.73 6.26 41.16
N ILE A 489 3.67 7.07 40.69
CA ILE A 489 4.90 7.38 41.44
C ILE A 489 4.52 8.31 42.60
N ASN A 490 4.46 7.77 43.82
CA ASN A 490 4.30 8.58 45.03
C ASN A 490 5.58 9.37 45.32
N ASN A 491 5.67 10.59 44.79
CA ASN A 491 6.70 11.57 45.16
C ASN A 491 6.45 12.16 46.58
N ASN A 492 6.45 11.29 47.59
CA ASN A 492 6.47 11.66 49.01
C ASN A 492 7.81 11.26 49.63
N VAL A 493 8.86 11.97 49.22
CA VAL A 493 10.09 12.10 50.03
C VAL A 493 10.15 13.54 50.50
N GLN A 494 9.33 13.86 51.50
CA GLN A 494 9.61 15.03 52.33
C GLN A 494 10.74 14.70 53.31
N GLU A 495 11.58 15.70 53.50
CA GLU A 495 12.41 15.94 54.66
C GLU A 495 11.81 15.36 55.95
N ASN A 496 12.51 14.41 56.57
CA ASN A 496 12.79 14.36 58.02
C ASN A 496 13.45 13.03 58.40
N ASN A 497 14.74 13.09 58.73
CA ASN A 497 15.33 12.50 59.94
C ASN A 497 16.83 12.81 60.00
N SER A 498 17.13 13.99 60.54
CA SER A 498 18.43 14.26 61.17
C SER A 498 18.38 13.79 62.64
N SER A 499 19.55 13.49 63.22
CA SER A 499 19.76 12.78 64.51
C SER A 499 19.38 11.27 64.46
N THR A 500 20.19 10.29 64.89
CA THR A 500 21.53 10.25 65.52
C THR A 500 22.12 8.82 65.24
N THR A 501 23.41 8.44 65.34
CA THR A 501 24.61 8.95 66.07
C THR A 501 25.92 8.51 65.35
N THR A 502 27.05 8.60 66.07
CA THR A 502 28.38 7.96 65.96
C THR A 502 28.42 6.49 65.45
N ASP A 503 29.50 5.97 64.84
CA ASP A 503 30.92 6.36 64.97
C ASP A 503 31.83 5.97 63.76
N GLN A 504 32.95 6.72 63.64
CA GLN A 504 34.26 6.42 63.02
C GLN A 504 34.47 5.80 61.62
N LYS A 505 35.36 6.47 60.87
CA LYS A 505 35.95 6.10 59.58
C LYS A 505 37.47 6.38 59.62
N PRO A 506 38.36 5.54 59.05
CA PRO A 506 39.64 5.97 58.48
C PRO A 506 39.41 6.31 56.99
N GLN A 507 39.74 7.52 56.50
CA GLN A 507 41.06 7.92 55.96
C GLN A 507 41.57 6.96 54.85
N GLN A 508 41.95 7.43 53.64
CA GLN A 508 42.81 8.61 53.37
C GLN A 508 42.49 9.34 52.05
N GLN A 509 43.24 10.41 51.76
CA GLN A 509 42.96 11.47 50.77
C GLN A 509 44.28 12.00 50.15
N GLN A 510 44.29 12.30 48.84
CA GLN A 510 45.30 13.13 48.11
C GLN A 510 44.65 13.55 46.76
N GLN A 511 44.32 14.82 46.44
CA GLN A 511 45.10 16.08 46.31
C GLN A 511 45.80 16.18 44.92
N ILE A 512 45.16 16.75 43.88
CA ILE A 512 45.12 18.16 43.42
C ILE A 512 46.40 18.66 42.70
N SER A 513 46.28 18.85 41.37
CA SER A 513 46.82 19.93 40.51
C SER A 513 46.23 19.73 39.09
N GLY A 514 45.92 20.72 38.23
CA GLY A 514 45.98 22.17 38.34
C GLY A 514 46.66 22.80 37.12
N GLU A 515 45.91 23.31 36.12
CA GLU A 515 46.22 24.52 35.31
C GLU A 515 45.20 24.76 34.16
N ASN A 516 45.25 25.95 33.57
CA ASN A 516 44.21 26.57 32.74
C ASN A 516 44.78 27.00 31.37
N GLN A 517 43.92 27.06 30.35
CA GLN A 517 44.10 27.79 29.07
C GLN A 517 45.30 27.49 28.13
N LEU A 518 45.00 27.22 26.85
CA LEU A 518 45.74 27.87 25.76
C LEU A 518 44.85 28.19 24.53
N CYS A 519 45.16 29.35 23.96
CA CYS A 519 44.46 30.20 22.99
C CYS A 519 43.87 29.61 21.70
N ALA A 520 42.88 30.36 21.18
CA ALA A 520 42.51 30.42 19.76
C ALA A 520 43.44 31.34 18.95
N ARG A 521 43.69 30.98 17.67
CA ARG A 521 44.13 31.76 16.47
C ARG A 521 44.68 30.75 15.43
N ASN A 522 44.58 30.88 14.11
CA ASN A 522 44.50 32.06 13.22
C ASN A 522 43.74 31.80 11.89
N MET A 523 43.07 32.86 11.39
CA MET A 523 43.03 33.40 10.00
C MET A 523 42.96 32.45 8.77
N LEU A 524 41.93 32.54 7.91
CA LEU A 524 41.64 33.58 6.88
C LEU A 524 42.64 33.64 5.69
N ASN A 525 42.25 33.08 4.53
CA ASN A 525 42.03 33.80 3.26
C ASN A 525 41.83 32.86 2.05
N MET A 526 40.79 33.11 1.25
CA MET A 526 40.90 33.49 -0.18
C MET A 526 39.51 33.56 -0.85
N THR A 527 39.23 34.70 -1.48
CA THR A 527 38.01 35.00 -2.26
C THR A 527 38.20 34.69 -3.75
N GLY A 528 37.17 34.21 -4.47
CA GLY A 528 37.27 33.95 -5.92
C GLY A 528 35.94 33.90 -6.67
N HIS A 529 35.68 34.93 -7.49
CA HIS A 529 34.50 35.22 -8.32
C HIS A 529 33.97 34.10 -9.26
N CYS A 530 32.67 34.20 -9.59
CA CYS A 530 32.03 33.56 -10.75
C CYS A 530 32.42 34.20 -12.09
N PRO A 531 32.18 33.50 -13.22
CA PRO A 531 31.45 34.17 -14.31
C PRO A 531 30.45 33.29 -15.11
N GLY A 532 29.30 33.87 -15.43
CA GLY A 532 28.71 33.91 -16.79
C GLY A 532 28.27 32.64 -17.52
N THR A 533 26.94 32.45 -17.61
CA THR A 533 26.22 31.88 -18.78
C THR A 533 26.47 32.72 -20.06
N PRO A 534 26.32 32.20 -21.30
CA PRO A 534 25.01 31.82 -21.87
C PRO A 534 25.00 30.69 -22.92
N GLY A 535 23.81 30.28 -23.39
CA GLY A 535 23.67 29.54 -24.67
C GLY A 535 22.49 28.57 -24.76
N SER A 536 21.31 29.08 -25.13
CA SER A 536 20.15 28.27 -25.56
C SER A 536 20.38 27.57 -26.90
N HIS A 537 19.77 26.40 -27.16
CA HIS A 537 19.16 26.12 -28.47
C HIS A 537 18.04 25.06 -28.39
N SER A 538 16.90 25.41 -28.99
CA SER A 538 15.81 24.50 -29.38
C SER A 538 15.91 24.23 -30.88
N MET A 539 15.58 23.02 -31.34
CA MET A 539 14.94 22.83 -32.65
C MET A 539 14.31 21.43 -32.79
N ALA A 540 13.36 21.31 -33.71
CA ALA A 540 12.49 20.14 -33.88
C ALA A 540 12.48 19.61 -35.34
N LEU A 541 12.01 18.35 -35.49
CA LEU A 541 11.37 17.74 -36.68
C LEU A 541 12.13 17.62 -38.02
N SER A 542 12.51 16.36 -38.35
CA SER A 542 12.10 15.60 -39.58
C SER A 542 12.56 16.07 -41.01
N PRO A 543 12.39 15.27 -42.10
CA PRO A 543 12.39 13.79 -42.31
C PRO A 543 13.20 13.30 -43.58
N THR A 544 13.00 12.02 -43.98
CA THR A 544 13.15 11.38 -45.35
C THR A 544 14.47 10.68 -45.81
N HIS A 545 14.38 9.35 -46.05
CA HIS A 545 14.61 8.60 -47.33
C HIS A 545 14.63 7.07 -47.05
N GLN A 546 13.73 6.19 -47.52
CA GLN A 546 13.47 5.62 -48.87
C GLN A 546 14.54 4.65 -49.46
N ARG A 547 14.25 3.31 -49.44
CA ARG A 547 14.44 2.25 -50.48
C ARG A 547 14.73 0.85 -49.85
N ASN A 548 14.53 -0.32 -50.48
CA ASN A 548 13.51 -0.85 -51.43
C ASN A 548 13.80 -2.36 -51.73
N ARG A 549 12.78 -3.28 -51.69
CA ARG A 549 12.70 -4.59 -52.42
C ARG A 549 13.77 -5.71 -52.13
N SER A 550 13.58 -7.03 -52.37
CA SER A 550 12.42 -7.90 -52.73
C SER A 550 12.80 -9.42 -52.83
N ASN A 551 11.82 -10.34 -52.72
CA ASN A 551 11.78 -11.76 -53.22
C ASN A 551 12.65 -12.81 -52.46
N SER A 552 12.41 -14.15 -52.43
CA SER A 552 11.46 -15.12 -53.08
C SER A 552 11.35 -16.43 -52.23
N THR A 553 10.22 -17.10 -51.96
CA THR A 553 9.36 -18.05 -52.76
C THR A 553 9.69 -19.58 -52.64
N THR A 554 8.77 -20.37 -52.01
CA THR A 554 8.44 -21.85 -52.15
C THR A 554 9.51 -22.95 -51.90
N MET A 555 9.24 -24.16 -51.34
CA MET A 555 8.28 -25.24 -51.70
C MET A 555 8.14 -26.37 -50.61
N HIS A 556 6.98 -27.09 -50.58
CA HIS A 556 6.70 -28.56 -50.41
C HIS A 556 7.53 -29.51 -49.47
N THR A 557 7.06 -30.64 -48.89
CA THR A 557 5.77 -31.42 -48.85
C THR A 557 5.74 -32.49 -47.71
N GLU A 558 4.52 -32.85 -47.27
CA GLU A 558 3.99 -34.21 -46.89
C GLU A 558 4.50 -35.10 -45.71
N ASN A 559 3.53 -35.40 -44.81
CA ASN A 559 3.05 -36.71 -44.29
C ASN A 559 4.01 -37.84 -43.82
N ASN A 560 3.80 -38.32 -42.58
CA ASN A 560 2.93 -39.50 -42.34
C ASN A 560 2.59 -39.76 -40.86
N THR A 561 1.48 -40.48 -40.64
CA THR A 561 0.92 -40.96 -39.36
C THR A 561 1.54 -42.28 -38.87
N ILE A 562 1.36 -42.63 -37.58
CA ILE A 562 0.93 -43.96 -37.06
C ILE A 562 0.75 -43.94 -35.52
N ASP A 563 -0.37 -44.50 -35.05
CA ASP A 563 -0.77 -44.84 -33.66
C ASP A 563 -0.43 -46.35 -33.42
N PRO A 564 -0.39 -47.00 -32.20
CA PRO A 564 -1.43 -46.92 -31.16
C PRO A 564 -1.11 -47.29 -29.67
N SER A 565 -2.07 -46.99 -28.78
CA SER A 565 -2.63 -47.80 -27.66
C SER A 565 -1.80 -48.42 -26.49
N PHE A 566 -2.10 -47.95 -25.25
CA PHE A 566 -2.48 -48.70 -23.99
C PHE A 566 -1.57 -49.81 -23.35
N PRO A 567 -1.74 -50.23 -22.06
CA PRO A 567 -2.55 -49.71 -20.93
C PRO A 567 -1.87 -49.63 -19.51
N SER A 568 -2.62 -49.11 -18.53
CA SER A 568 -2.65 -49.32 -17.04
C SER A 568 -1.53 -50.08 -16.28
N ASP A 569 -1.04 -49.53 -15.14
CA ASP A 569 -1.54 -49.88 -13.79
C ASP A 569 -0.82 -49.21 -12.57
N ASN A 570 -1.56 -49.12 -11.45
CA ASN A 570 -1.17 -49.06 -10.02
C ASN A 570 -0.37 -47.89 -9.40
N VAL A 571 -0.90 -47.44 -8.24
CA VAL A 571 -0.34 -46.46 -7.29
C VAL A 571 0.31 -47.18 -6.10
N PRO A 572 1.38 -46.60 -5.50
CA PRO A 572 1.50 -46.64 -4.04
C PRO A 572 1.83 -45.28 -3.38
N ASN A 573 1.38 -45.12 -2.13
CA ASN A 573 1.71 -44.01 -1.24
C ASN A 573 3.17 -44.04 -0.75
N HIS A 574 3.67 -42.88 -0.30
CA HIS A 574 4.52 -42.58 0.88
C HIS A 574 5.32 -41.28 0.59
N SER A 575 5.09 -40.15 1.26
CA SER A 575 5.44 -39.80 2.64
C SER A 575 6.94 -39.84 2.97
N GLU A 576 7.63 -38.69 2.92
CA GLU A 576 8.68 -38.37 3.89
C GLU A 576 9.02 -36.87 3.91
N SER A 577 9.61 -36.41 5.02
CA SER A 577 9.86 -35.00 5.35
C SER A 577 11.33 -34.78 5.75
N GLY A 578 11.94 -33.68 5.33
CA GLY A 578 13.28 -33.26 5.78
C GLY A 578 13.45 -31.73 5.76
N PRO A 579 14.28 -31.11 6.64
CA PRO A 579 14.02 -29.74 7.11
C PRO A 579 15.14 -28.71 6.89
N ASN A 580 14.88 -27.48 7.34
CA ASN A 580 15.79 -26.35 7.57
C ASN A 580 16.22 -25.48 6.39
N THR A 581 15.32 -24.58 5.96
CA THR A 581 15.67 -23.30 5.30
C THR A 581 14.82 -22.19 5.92
N PRO A 582 15.37 -20.99 6.24
CA PRO A 582 14.56 -19.88 6.72
C PRO A 582 13.65 -19.34 5.60
N LEU A 583 12.34 -19.59 5.73
CA LEU A 583 11.32 -19.06 4.83
C LEU A 583 11.17 -17.54 5.02
N LEU A 584 11.75 -16.78 4.11
CA LEU A 584 11.42 -15.37 3.89
C LEU A 584 10.02 -15.30 3.29
N LEU A 585 9.08 -14.69 4.01
CA LEU A 585 7.75 -14.36 3.51
C LEU A 585 7.56 -12.84 3.54
N PRO A 586 7.12 -12.20 2.44
CA PRO A 586 6.58 -10.85 2.51
C PRO A 586 5.28 -10.86 3.34
N ALA A 587 4.87 -9.70 3.86
CA ALA A 587 3.76 -9.56 4.81
C ALA A 587 2.35 -9.90 4.25
N GLY A 588 2.24 -10.46 3.05
CA GLY A 588 0.98 -10.93 2.43
C GLY A 588 0.66 -12.41 2.67
N SER A 589 1.48 -13.16 3.40
CA SER A 589 1.38 -14.63 3.50
C SER A 589 1.21 -15.16 4.92
N ILE A 590 0.21 -14.66 5.65
CA ILE A 590 -0.25 -15.27 6.91
C ILE A 590 -1.48 -16.13 6.63
N GLN A 591 -1.30 -17.45 6.52
CA GLN A 591 -2.42 -18.39 6.67
C GLN A 591 -2.96 -18.28 8.11
N ARG A 592 -4.14 -17.68 8.27
CA ARG A 592 -4.91 -17.68 9.51
C ARG A 592 -5.72 -18.98 9.60
N THR A 593 -5.81 -19.55 10.81
CA THR A 593 -6.67 -20.68 11.19
C THR A 593 -7.92 -20.19 11.89
#